data_AF-A0A7S2GCQ9-F1
#
_entry.id   AF-A0A7S2GCQ9-F1
#
_cell.length_a   1.000
_cell.length_b   1.000
_cell.length_c   1.000
_cell.angle_alpha   90.00
_cell.angle_beta   90.00
_cell.angle_gamma   90.00
#
_symmetry.space_group_name_H-M   'P 1'
#
loop_
_entity.id
_entity.type
_entity.pdbx_description
1 polymer ?
#
loop_
_entity_poly.entity_id
_entity_poly.type
_entity_poly.pdbx_seq_one_letter_code
_entity_poly.pdbx_strand_id
1 'polypeptide(L)'
;MAGAPFLAHYAAGLNTSEAAAVAAGAASSSAAVAVPLYAFCGGCLLAITFYGGTFSVLPAYIADLWGQKHAGAIHGKALTAWSAASVTGPMGLAALRGHEERKAIHGLLQEADPAEFERAFGTSRLDSDAVSTLIDAKTVTIARLMELAPVGTQDPTPFLYDSTCMAAAGLLGMAAVSHAFLYPPNVAELLAKSDGPDQKLVK
;
A
#
# COMPACT_ATOMS: atom_id res chain seq x y z
N MET A 1 -36.16 -4.88 -11.04
CA MET A 1 -36.43 -6.30 -10.68
C MET A 1 -35.23 -7.12 -11.14
N ALA A 2 -34.80 -8.09 -10.30
CA ALA A 2 -33.63 -9.00 -10.44
C ALA A 2 -32.30 -8.55 -9.78
N GLY A 3 -32.30 -8.57 -8.45
CA GLY A 3 -31.13 -8.64 -7.56
C GLY A 3 -31.69 -8.75 -6.14
N ALA A 4 -31.48 -9.77 -5.32
CA ALA A 4 -30.62 -10.93 -5.38
C ALA A 4 -31.31 -12.06 -4.60
N PRO A 5 -31.68 -13.20 -5.23
CA PRO A 5 -32.20 -14.36 -4.51
C PRO A 5 -31.13 -15.08 -3.67
N PHE A 6 -29.84 -14.76 -3.86
CA PHE A 6 -28.73 -15.40 -3.14
C PHE A 6 -28.58 -14.91 -1.68
N LEU A 7 -28.86 -13.64 -1.40
CA LEU A 7 -28.76 -13.07 -0.05
C LEU A 7 -29.92 -13.48 0.87
N ALA A 8 -31.11 -13.70 0.29
CA ALA A 8 -32.28 -14.12 1.05
C ALA A 8 -32.16 -15.56 1.59
N HIS A 9 -31.51 -16.46 0.84
CA HIS A 9 -31.27 -17.83 1.28
C HIS A 9 -30.21 -17.96 2.38
N TYR A 10 -29.24 -17.06 2.44
CA TYR A 10 -28.22 -17.05 3.51
C TYR A 10 -28.79 -16.54 4.84
N ALA A 11 -29.71 -15.57 4.78
CA ALA A 11 -30.34 -15.00 5.98
C ALA A 11 -31.44 -15.90 6.59
N ALA A 12 -32.05 -16.80 5.81
CA ALA A 12 -33.13 -17.67 6.27
C ALA A 12 -32.67 -18.83 7.17
N GLY A 13 -31.36 -19.09 7.26
CA GLY A 13 -30.80 -20.18 8.07
C GLY A 13 -30.13 -19.74 9.37
N LEU A 14 -30.07 -18.43 9.66
CA LEU A 14 -29.40 -17.91 10.85
C LEU A 14 -30.40 -17.76 11.99
N ASN A 15 -30.11 -18.44 13.11
CA ASN A 15 -30.91 -18.30 14.31
C ASN A 15 -30.74 -16.87 14.89
N THR A 16 -31.71 -16.39 15.67
CA THR A 16 -31.69 -15.03 16.24
C THR A 16 -30.42 -14.72 17.06
N SER A 17 -29.70 -15.74 17.55
CA SER A 17 -28.39 -15.61 18.19
C SER A 17 -27.23 -15.40 17.22
N GLU A 18 -27.28 -15.93 16.00
CA GLU A 18 -26.25 -15.78 14.97
C GLU A 18 -26.39 -14.47 14.19
N ALA A 19 -27.63 -14.03 13.95
CA ALA A 19 -27.91 -12.67 13.47
C ALA A 19 -27.47 -11.62 14.51
N ALA A 20 -27.68 -11.91 15.80
CA ALA A 20 -27.14 -11.09 16.88
C ALA A 20 -25.61 -11.19 16.96
N ALA A 21 -24.97 -12.29 16.58
CA ALA A 21 -23.50 -12.42 16.56
C ALA A 21 -22.86 -11.66 15.37
N VAL A 22 -23.50 -11.60 14.20
CA VAL A 22 -23.06 -10.77 13.07
C VAL A 22 -23.28 -9.27 13.37
N ALA A 23 -24.38 -8.91 14.04
CA ALA A 23 -24.62 -7.56 14.54
C ALA A 23 -23.73 -7.19 15.74
N ALA A 24 -23.39 -8.15 16.62
CA ALA A 24 -22.50 -7.96 17.76
C ALA A 24 -21.02 -7.96 17.35
N GLY A 25 -20.67 -8.66 16.26
CA GLY A 25 -19.37 -8.54 15.60
C GLY A 25 -19.13 -7.14 15.03
N ALA A 26 -20.19 -6.38 14.73
CA ALA A 26 -20.13 -4.96 14.41
C ALA A 26 -20.11 -4.03 15.63
N ALA A 27 -20.37 -4.54 16.84
CA ALA A 27 -20.60 -3.74 18.05
C ALA A 27 -19.60 -3.98 19.19
N SER A 28 -18.46 -4.63 18.93
CA SER A 28 -17.30 -4.55 19.83
C SER A 28 -16.40 -3.38 19.42
N SER A 29 -16.94 -2.17 19.46
CA SER A 29 -16.16 -0.94 19.27
C SER A 29 -16.23 -0.13 20.56
N SER A 30 -15.15 -0.15 21.34
CA SER A 30 -14.94 0.94 22.29
C SER A 30 -14.94 2.26 21.48
N ALA A 31 -15.48 3.34 22.04
CA ALA A 31 -15.53 4.63 21.34
C ALA A 31 -14.14 5.09 20.83
N ALA A 32 -13.06 4.58 21.45
CA ALA A 32 -11.67 4.81 21.05
C ALA A 32 -11.26 4.15 19.72
N VAL A 33 -11.83 3.01 19.34
CA VAL A 33 -11.52 2.33 18.05
C VAL A 33 -12.51 2.68 16.94
N ALA A 34 -13.68 3.21 17.29
CA ALA A 34 -14.71 3.58 16.32
C ALA A 34 -14.23 4.70 15.37
N VAL A 35 -13.63 5.76 15.91
CA VAL A 35 -13.16 6.91 15.13
C VAL A 35 -12.12 6.55 14.05
N PRO A 36 -10.99 5.88 14.38
CA PRO A 36 -10.00 5.51 13.36
C PRO A 36 -10.56 4.49 12.35
N LEU A 37 -11.45 3.60 12.77
CA LEU A 37 -12.10 2.64 11.87
C LEU A 37 -13.00 3.35 10.85
N TYR A 38 -13.85 4.29 11.29
CA TYR A 38 -14.69 5.07 10.36
C TYR A 38 -13.87 5.97 9.45
N ALA A 39 -12.77 6.54 9.95
CA ALA A 39 -11.85 7.31 9.12
C ALA A 39 -11.19 6.44 8.03
N PHE A 40 -10.75 5.23 8.38
CA PHE A 40 -10.21 4.26 7.43
C PHE A 40 -11.26 3.84 6.39
N CYS A 41 -12.43 3.38 6.82
CA CYS A 41 -13.51 2.97 5.93
C CYS A 41 -13.96 4.10 5.00
N GLY A 42 -14.15 5.32 5.54
CA GLY A 42 -14.51 6.50 4.76
C GLY A 42 -13.42 6.87 3.76
N GLY A 43 -12.15 6.82 4.17
CA GLY A 43 -11.00 7.05 3.29
C GLY A 43 -10.93 6.04 2.14
N CYS A 44 -11.14 4.76 2.41
CA CYS A 44 -11.21 3.72 1.38
C CYS A 44 -12.35 3.95 0.40
N LEU A 45 -13.55 4.28 0.88
CA LEU A 45 -14.70 4.58 0.03
C LEU A 45 -14.44 5.79 -0.88
N LEU A 46 -13.84 6.85 -0.34
CA LEU A 46 -13.44 8.01 -1.13
C LEU A 46 -12.41 7.62 -2.20
N ALA A 47 -11.34 6.93 -1.81
CA ALA A 47 -10.29 6.52 -2.74
C ALA A 47 -10.85 5.68 -3.91
N ILE A 48 -11.68 4.66 -3.61
CA ILE A 48 -12.33 3.82 -4.62
C ILE A 48 -13.24 4.66 -5.52
N THR A 49 -13.99 5.61 -4.97
CA THR A 49 -14.88 6.47 -5.76
C THR A 49 -14.10 7.38 -6.72
N PHE A 50 -13.04 8.05 -6.24
CA PHE A 50 -12.22 8.93 -7.07
C PHE A 50 -11.44 8.16 -8.14
N TYR A 51 -10.80 7.04 -7.78
CA TYR A 51 -10.10 6.20 -8.75
C TYR A 51 -11.08 5.56 -9.73
N GLY A 52 -12.16 4.93 -9.25
CA GLY A 52 -13.17 4.29 -10.11
C GLY A 52 -13.81 5.28 -11.10
N GLY A 53 -14.17 6.47 -10.63
CA GLY A 53 -14.71 7.54 -11.47
C GLY A 53 -13.72 8.00 -12.54
N THR A 54 -12.48 8.31 -12.14
CA THR A 54 -11.45 8.80 -13.06
C THR A 54 -11.12 7.78 -14.16
N PHE A 55 -10.98 6.51 -13.80
CA PHE A 55 -10.70 5.44 -14.78
C PHE A 55 -11.86 5.18 -15.75
N SER A 56 -13.11 5.48 -15.36
CA SER A 56 -14.27 5.30 -16.23
C SER A 56 -14.32 6.32 -17.37
N VAL A 57 -13.89 7.56 -17.14
CA VAL A 57 -13.94 8.65 -18.13
C VAL A 57 -12.64 8.83 -18.92
N LEU A 58 -11.53 8.28 -18.42
CA LEU A 58 -10.21 8.47 -19.02
C LEU A 58 -10.11 8.01 -20.49
N PRO A 59 -10.62 6.84 -20.91
CA PRO A 59 -10.53 6.42 -22.31
C PRO A 59 -11.29 7.35 -23.26
N ALA A 60 -12.46 7.84 -22.86
CA ALA A 60 -13.25 8.80 -23.62
C ALA A 60 -12.51 10.15 -23.74
N TYR A 61 -11.96 10.63 -22.62
CA TYR A 61 -11.17 11.87 -22.60
C TYR A 61 -9.92 11.82 -23.50
N ILE A 62 -9.17 10.70 -23.47
CA ILE A 62 -8.00 10.51 -24.35
C ILE A 62 -8.44 10.49 -25.82
N ALA A 63 -9.56 9.83 -26.11
CA ALA A 63 -10.13 9.78 -27.44
C ALA A 63 -10.54 11.16 -27.98
N ASP A 64 -11.10 12.02 -27.12
CA ASP A 64 -11.51 13.38 -27.52
C ASP A 64 -10.29 14.28 -27.81
N LEU A 65 -9.18 14.10 -27.08
CA LEU A 65 -7.96 14.88 -27.28
C LEU A 65 -7.11 14.41 -28.47
N TRP A 66 -6.99 13.09 -28.69
CA TRP A 66 -6.02 12.51 -29.62
C TRP A 66 -6.65 11.75 -30.80
N GLY A 67 -7.98 11.68 -30.83
CA GLY A 67 -8.74 10.92 -31.82
C GLY A 67 -8.82 9.42 -31.51
N GLN A 68 -9.89 8.77 -31.98
CA GLN A 68 -10.18 7.35 -31.74
C GLN A 68 -9.12 6.40 -32.31
N LYS A 69 -8.40 6.80 -33.37
CA LYS A 69 -7.42 5.94 -34.06
C LYS A 69 -6.26 5.51 -33.16
N HIS A 70 -5.84 6.35 -32.20
CA HIS A 70 -4.67 6.11 -31.35
C HIS A 70 -4.98 6.06 -29.85
N ALA A 71 -6.23 6.27 -29.44
CA ALA A 71 -6.63 6.34 -28.03
C ALA A 71 -6.27 5.07 -27.24
N GLY A 72 -6.50 3.88 -27.81
CA GLY A 72 -6.18 2.60 -27.18
C GLY A 72 -4.69 2.41 -26.93
N ALA A 73 -3.83 2.81 -27.88
CA ALA A 73 -2.38 2.70 -27.74
C ALA A 73 -1.84 3.66 -26.66
N ILE A 74 -2.37 4.89 -26.59
CA ILE A 74 -1.99 5.88 -25.57
C ILE A 74 -2.40 5.39 -24.17
N HIS A 75 -3.66 4.94 -24.04
CA HIS A 75 -4.16 4.41 -22.77
C HIS A 75 -3.40 3.15 -22.33
N GLY A 76 -3.08 2.26 -23.27
CA GLY A 76 -2.28 1.06 -23.01
C GLY A 76 -0.91 1.36 -22.40
N LYS A 77 -0.20 2.38 -22.93
CA LYS A 77 1.09 2.82 -22.36
C LYS A 77 0.95 3.34 -20.93
N ALA A 78 -0.12 4.08 -20.64
CA ALA A 78 -0.41 4.55 -19.28
C ALA A 78 -0.67 3.37 -18.31
N LEU A 79 -1.45 2.38 -18.73
CA LEU A 79 -1.71 1.17 -17.93
C LEU A 79 -0.43 0.37 -17.65
N THR A 80 0.49 0.29 -18.61
CA THR A 80 1.80 -0.36 -18.38
C THR A 80 2.61 0.37 -17.32
N ALA A 81 2.67 1.71 -17.37
CA ALA A 81 3.37 2.51 -16.36
C ALA A 81 2.74 2.35 -14.96
N TRP A 82 1.41 2.36 -14.85
CA TRP A 82 0.72 2.13 -13.57
C TRP A 82 0.88 0.71 -13.04
N SER A 83 0.93 -0.29 -13.92
CA SER A 83 1.22 -1.67 -13.53
C SER A 83 2.62 -1.78 -12.91
N ALA A 84 3.61 -1.14 -13.54
CA ALA A 84 4.97 -1.09 -12.99
C ALA A 84 4.99 -0.44 -11.60
N ALA A 85 4.32 0.72 -11.44
CA ALA A 85 4.21 1.38 -10.15
C ALA A 85 3.54 0.50 -9.07
N SER A 86 2.48 -0.24 -9.45
CA SER A 86 1.75 -1.14 -8.55
C SER A 86 2.59 -2.32 -8.05
N VAL A 87 3.59 -2.76 -8.83
CA VAL A 87 4.54 -3.79 -8.41
C VAL A 87 5.68 -3.19 -7.58
N THR A 88 6.22 -2.04 -8.01
CA THR A 88 7.33 -1.38 -7.32
C THR A 88 6.94 -0.89 -5.93
N GLY A 89 5.71 -0.41 -5.72
CA GLY A 89 5.25 0.10 -4.43
C GLY A 89 5.35 -0.92 -3.28
N PRO A 90 4.67 -2.09 -3.37
CA PRO A 90 4.74 -3.14 -2.36
C PRO A 90 6.15 -3.68 -2.14
N MET A 91 6.95 -3.82 -3.21
CA MET A 91 8.34 -4.25 -3.09
C MET A 91 9.19 -3.25 -2.31
N GLY A 92 9.04 -1.95 -2.59
CA GLY A 92 9.72 -0.89 -1.84
C GLY A 92 9.31 -0.86 -0.36
N LEU A 93 8.02 -1.00 -0.08
CA LEU A 93 7.50 -1.11 1.29
C LEU A 93 8.10 -2.30 2.03
N ALA A 94 8.08 -3.49 1.42
CA ALA A 94 8.63 -4.69 2.05
C ALA A 94 10.14 -4.57 2.31
N ALA A 95 10.89 -3.97 1.38
CA ALA A 95 12.33 -3.75 1.52
C ALA A 95 12.65 -2.78 2.66
N LEU A 96 11.98 -1.61 2.71
CA LEU A 96 12.20 -0.59 3.73
C LEU A 96 11.77 -1.08 5.11
N ARG A 97 10.58 -1.69 5.22
CA ARG A 97 10.10 -2.29 6.47
C ARG A 97 11.05 -3.39 6.95
N GLY A 98 11.52 -4.26 6.05
CA GLY A 98 12.46 -5.33 6.40
C GLY A 98 13.82 -4.80 6.85
N HIS A 99 14.28 -3.67 6.29
CA HIS A 99 15.49 -2.98 6.75
C HIS A 99 15.32 -2.44 8.18
N GLU A 100 14.22 -1.72 8.46
CA GLU A 100 13.96 -1.20 9.81
C GLU A 100 13.71 -2.33 10.83
N GLU A 101 13.04 -3.42 10.43
CA GLU A 101 12.84 -4.60 11.29
C GLU A 101 14.18 -5.22 11.71
N ARG A 102 15.11 -5.43 10.77
CA ARG A 102 16.45 -5.94 11.09
C ARG A 102 17.24 -4.96 11.96
N LYS A 103 17.19 -3.67 11.66
CA LYS A 103 17.85 -2.63 12.46
C LYS A 103 17.33 -2.62 13.90
N ALA A 104 16.01 -2.73 14.08
CA ALA A 104 15.37 -2.83 15.39
C ALA A 104 15.81 -4.09 16.15
N ILE A 105 15.82 -5.25 15.47
CA ILE A 105 16.31 -6.51 16.05
C ILE A 105 17.76 -6.37 16.52
N HIS A 106 18.65 -5.81 15.69
CA HIS A 106 20.04 -5.60 16.07
C HIS A 106 20.21 -4.61 17.24
N GLY A 107 19.39 -3.57 17.32
CA GLY A 107 19.36 -2.68 18.50
C GLY A 107 18.96 -3.42 19.77
N LEU A 108 17.87 -4.20 19.71
CA LEU A 108 17.40 -5.00 20.85
C LEU A 108 18.40 -6.08 21.28
N LEU A 109 19.14 -6.68 20.35
CA LEU A 109 20.20 -7.65 20.67
C LEU A 109 21.36 -7.02 21.48
N GLN A 110 21.59 -5.71 21.34
CA GLN A 110 22.59 -5.00 22.13
C GLN A 110 22.12 -4.77 23.57
N GLU A 111 20.83 -4.57 23.76
CA GLU A 111 20.19 -4.28 25.05
C GLU A 111 19.77 -5.55 25.83
N ALA A 112 19.57 -6.68 25.14
CA ALA A 112 19.17 -7.95 25.75
C ALA A 112 20.26 -8.56 26.66
N ASP A 113 19.83 -9.18 27.76
CA ASP A 113 20.73 -9.91 28.67
C ASP A 113 21.38 -11.10 27.93
N PRO A 114 22.74 -11.17 27.83
CA PRO A 114 23.43 -12.26 27.16
C PRO A 114 23.07 -13.65 27.70
N ALA A 115 22.86 -13.77 29.03
CA ALA A 115 22.59 -15.07 29.66
C ALA A 115 21.16 -15.55 29.38
N GLU A 116 20.20 -14.63 29.32
CA GLU A 116 18.81 -14.97 28.98
C GLU A 116 18.64 -15.24 27.49
N PHE A 117 19.35 -14.51 26.63
CA PHE A 117 19.37 -14.78 25.19
C PHE A 117 19.89 -16.19 24.88
N GLU A 118 21.01 -16.58 25.47
CA GLU A 118 21.59 -17.91 25.25
C GLU A 118 20.67 -19.02 25.78
N ARG A 119 19.98 -18.79 26.90
CA ARG A 119 18.96 -19.71 27.42
C ARG A 119 17.74 -19.82 26.50
N ALA A 120 17.31 -18.72 25.89
CA ALA A 120 16.10 -18.67 25.08
C ALA A 120 16.31 -19.24 23.66
N PHE A 121 17.48 -18.99 23.06
CA PHE A 121 17.75 -19.33 21.66
C PHE A 121 18.83 -20.39 21.47
N GLY A 122 19.50 -20.83 22.54
CA GLY A 122 20.53 -21.87 22.49
C GLY A 122 21.79 -21.47 21.72
N THR A 123 21.98 -20.18 21.45
CA THR A 123 23.13 -19.63 20.73
C THR A 123 23.66 -18.39 21.45
N SER A 124 24.97 -18.14 21.34
CA SER A 124 25.55 -16.92 21.88
C SER A 124 25.19 -15.74 20.98
N ARG A 125 24.79 -14.61 21.57
CA ARG A 125 24.55 -13.36 20.82
C ARG A 125 25.77 -12.83 20.05
N LEU A 126 26.97 -13.34 20.38
CA LEU A 126 28.24 -12.99 19.73
C LEU A 126 28.45 -13.74 18.40
N ASP A 127 27.73 -14.85 18.19
CA ASP A 127 27.78 -15.63 16.96
C ASP A 127 26.87 -14.99 15.90
N SER A 128 27.46 -14.09 15.10
CA SER A 128 26.71 -13.28 14.14
C SER A 128 26.04 -14.12 13.04
N ASP A 129 26.65 -15.23 12.63
CA ASP A 129 26.14 -16.09 11.55
C ASP A 129 24.96 -16.96 12.04
N ALA A 130 25.06 -17.48 13.27
CA ALA A 130 23.93 -18.19 13.89
C ALA A 130 22.75 -17.25 14.12
N VAL A 131 23.01 -16.04 14.63
CA VAL A 131 21.96 -15.04 14.88
C VAL A 131 21.29 -14.60 13.58
N SER A 132 22.03 -14.33 12.50
CA SER A 132 21.42 -13.96 11.22
C SER A 132 20.52 -15.07 10.67
N THR A 133 20.95 -16.33 10.82
CA THR A 133 20.15 -17.50 10.43
C THR A 133 18.84 -17.58 11.23
N LEU A 134 18.89 -17.30 12.53
CA LEU A 134 17.70 -17.28 13.39
C LEU A 134 16.76 -16.10 13.09
N ILE A 135 17.30 -14.95 12.67
CA ILE A 135 16.52 -13.80 12.21
C ILE A 135 15.80 -14.14 10.90
N ASP A 136 16.52 -14.75 9.96
CA ASP A 136 15.97 -15.17 8.66
C ASP A 136 14.92 -16.27 8.83
N ALA A 137 15.13 -17.19 9.77
CA ALA A 137 14.17 -18.21 10.17
C ALA A 137 12.99 -17.66 11.01
N LYS A 138 12.92 -16.34 11.25
CA LYS A 138 11.90 -15.68 12.07
C LYS A 138 11.75 -16.26 13.48
N THR A 139 12.84 -16.82 14.01
CA THR A 139 12.92 -17.33 15.39
C THR A 139 13.30 -16.20 16.35
N VAL A 140 14.28 -15.38 15.97
CA VAL A 140 14.62 -14.13 16.66
C VAL A 140 13.78 -13.01 16.04
N THR A 141 12.75 -12.58 16.77
CA THR A 141 11.83 -11.50 16.36
C THR A 141 11.82 -10.39 17.40
N ILE A 142 11.33 -9.21 17.02
CA ILE A 142 11.16 -8.07 17.93
C ILE A 142 10.37 -8.49 19.18
N ALA A 143 9.24 -9.16 19.00
CA ALA A 143 8.39 -9.60 20.12
C ALA A 143 9.15 -10.54 21.08
N ARG A 144 9.91 -11.51 20.54
CA ARG A 144 10.67 -12.46 21.37
C ARG A 144 11.85 -11.78 22.08
N LEU A 145 12.48 -10.78 21.47
CA LEU A 145 13.54 -10.02 22.10
C LEU A 145 13.00 -9.06 23.18
N MET A 146 11.81 -8.49 22.99
CA MET A 146 11.15 -7.64 23.99
C MET A 146 10.80 -8.41 25.27
N GLU A 147 10.60 -9.73 25.21
CA GLU A 147 10.44 -10.57 26.41
C GLU A 147 11.74 -10.71 27.22
N LEU A 148 12.90 -10.54 26.59
CA LEU A 148 14.23 -10.67 27.20
C LEU A 148 14.91 -9.32 27.46
N ALA A 149 14.28 -8.23 27.02
CA ALA A 149 14.81 -6.88 27.16
C ALA A 149 14.55 -6.36 28.59
N PRO A 150 15.44 -5.51 29.13
CA PRO A 150 15.24 -4.93 30.45
C PRO A 150 13.97 -4.08 30.51
N VAL A 151 13.38 -4.00 31.71
CA VAL A 151 12.15 -3.21 31.95
C VAL A 151 12.38 -1.73 31.61
N GLY A 152 11.52 -1.19 30.74
CA GLY A 152 11.63 0.21 30.26
C GLY A 152 12.20 0.36 28.85
N THR A 153 12.62 -0.73 28.20
CA THR A 153 12.97 -0.72 26.77
C THR A 153 11.78 -0.30 25.93
N GLN A 154 11.98 0.67 25.03
CA GLN A 154 10.92 1.18 24.16
C GLN A 154 10.66 0.19 23.01
N ASP A 155 9.40 -0.17 22.79
CA ASP A 155 9.02 -1.05 21.67
C ASP A 155 9.25 -0.35 20.31
N PRO A 156 10.11 -0.89 19.42
CA PRO A 156 10.37 -0.31 18.12
C PRO A 156 9.27 -0.61 17.08
N THR A 157 8.32 -1.52 17.38
CA THR A 157 7.28 -1.99 16.44
C THR A 157 6.47 -0.87 15.77
N PRO A 158 6.04 0.20 16.48
CA PRO A 158 5.28 1.29 15.87
C PRO A 158 6.09 2.09 14.82
N PHE A 159 7.42 2.11 14.94
CA PHE A 159 8.31 2.95 14.14
C PHE A 159 8.85 2.25 12.88
N LEU A 160 8.52 0.97 12.68
CA LEU A 160 8.98 0.18 11.53
C LEU A 160 8.56 0.76 10.17
N TYR A 161 7.52 1.59 10.16
CA TYR A 161 6.98 2.20 8.93
C TYR A 161 7.44 3.64 8.72
N ASP A 162 8.14 4.27 9.66
CA ASP A 162 8.51 5.69 9.56
C ASP A 162 9.34 5.98 8.31
N SER A 163 10.36 5.16 8.06
CA SER A 163 11.20 5.26 6.86
C SER A 163 10.38 5.09 5.57
N THR A 164 9.39 4.20 5.57
CA THR A 164 8.50 4.02 4.42
C THR A 164 7.60 5.25 4.23
N CYS A 165 7.02 5.78 5.30
CA CYS A 165 6.18 6.98 5.25
C CYS A 165 6.97 8.20 4.77
N MET A 166 8.21 8.37 5.24
CA MET A 166 9.10 9.44 4.78
C MET A 166 9.48 9.26 3.29
N ALA A 167 9.78 8.04 2.86
CA ALA A 167 10.07 7.76 1.45
C ALA A 167 8.85 8.05 0.55
N ALA A 168 7.64 7.63 0.98
CA ALA A 168 6.40 7.92 0.26
C ALA A 168 6.12 9.43 0.18
N ALA A 169 6.33 10.16 1.28
CA ALA A 169 6.20 11.62 1.30
C ALA A 169 7.18 12.29 0.32
N GLY A 170 8.43 11.81 0.26
CA GLY A 170 9.44 12.28 -0.71
C GLY A 170 9.01 12.04 -2.16
N LEU A 171 8.51 10.84 -2.47
CA LEU A 171 8.00 10.51 -3.81
C LEU A 171 6.80 11.36 -4.22
N LEU A 172 5.86 11.60 -3.29
CA LEU A 172 4.72 12.50 -3.51
C LEU A 172 5.18 13.95 -3.74
N GLY A 173 6.19 14.41 -3.00
CA GLY A 173 6.81 15.72 -3.21
C GLY A 173 7.42 15.84 -4.60
N MET A 174 8.21 14.84 -5.03
CA MET A 174 8.75 14.80 -6.40
C MET A 174 7.67 14.76 -7.47
N ALA A 175 6.58 14.02 -7.24
CA ALA A 175 5.44 13.96 -8.16
C ALA A 175 4.73 15.32 -8.26
N ALA A 176 4.53 16.00 -7.13
CA ALA A 176 3.93 17.35 -7.10
C ALA A 176 4.79 18.36 -7.85
N VAL A 177 6.12 18.32 -7.65
CA VAL A 177 7.07 19.14 -8.40
C VAL A 177 7.01 18.83 -9.89
N SER A 178 7.05 17.56 -10.26
CA SER A 178 6.95 17.13 -11.67
C SER A 178 5.65 17.59 -12.32
N HIS A 179 4.53 17.54 -11.59
CA HIS A 179 3.25 18.05 -12.05
C HIS A 179 3.26 19.58 -12.20
N ALA A 180 3.90 20.32 -11.30
CA ALA A 180 3.97 21.78 -11.37
C ALA A 180 4.72 22.27 -12.63
N PHE A 181 5.63 21.46 -13.19
CA PHE A 181 6.34 21.77 -14.43
C PHE A 181 5.61 21.36 -15.71
N LEU A 182 4.42 20.74 -15.62
CA LEU A 182 3.60 20.44 -16.80
C LEU A 182 2.89 21.70 -17.30
N TYR A 183 3.31 22.20 -18.46
CA TYR A 183 2.62 23.27 -19.18
C TYR A 183 1.62 22.69 -20.19
N PRO A 184 0.44 23.30 -20.35
CA PRO A 184 -0.49 22.88 -21.39
C PRO A 184 0.17 23.10 -22.77
N PRO A 185 0.23 22.07 -23.64
CA PRO A 185 0.78 22.24 -24.97
C PRO A 185 -0.13 23.17 -25.79
N ASN A 186 0.48 23.99 -26.67
CA ASN A 186 -0.26 24.81 -27.61
C ASN A 186 -0.90 23.93 -28.70
N VAL A 187 -2.10 23.44 -28.43
CA VAL A 187 -2.82 22.50 -29.30
C VAL A 187 -3.03 23.09 -30.70
N ALA A 188 -3.29 24.40 -30.81
CA ALA A 188 -3.48 25.07 -32.10
C ALA A 188 -2.23 25.00 -32.99
N GLU A 189 -1.04 25.17 -32.40
CA GLU A 189 0.23 25.05 -33.10
C GLU A 189 0.53 23.60 -33.52
N LEU A 190 0.25 22.63 -32.64
CA LEU A 190 0.45 21.21 -32.92
C LEU A 190 -0.48 20.70 -34.03
N LEU A 191 -1.74 21.16 -34.06
CA LEU A 191 -2.69 20.84 -35.11
C LEU A 191 -2.29 21.48 -36.45
N ALA A 192 -1.87 22.75 -36.44
CA ALA A 192 -1.39 23.42 -37.66
C ALA A 192 -0.16 22.72 -38.27
N LYS A 193 0.72 22.15 -37.43
CA LYS A 193 1.88 21.36 -37.88
C LYS A 193 1.49 19.97 -38.39
N SER A 194 0.41 19.39 -37.87
CA SER A 194 -0.17 18.12 -38.33
C SER A 194 -0.83 18.25 -39.71
N ASP A 195 -1.47 19.38 -40.00
CA ASP A 195 -2.17 19.62 -41.27
C ASP A 195 -1.25 20.05 -42.43
N GLY A 196 0.08 19.98 -42.23
CA GLY A 196 1.08 20.27 -43.25
C GLY A 196 1.01 19.33 -44.46
N PRO A 197 1.55 19.75 -45.63
CA PRO A 197 1.33 19.10 -46.93
C PRO A 197 1.79 17.64 -47.03
N ASP A 198 2.62 17.14 -46.12
CA ASP A 198 3.19 15.79 -46.16
C ASP A 198 2.27 14.67 -45.62
N GLN A 199 1.12 14.99 -45.01
CA GLN A 199 0.23 13.99 -44.40
C GLN A 199 -1.06 13.72 -45.20
N LYS A 200 -1.00 13.78 -46.54
CA LYS A 200 -2.11 13.34 -47.43
C LYS A 200 -1.97 11.89 -47.93
N LEU A 201 -1.12 11.08 -47.32
CA LEU A 201 -0.97 9.67 -47.66
C LEU A 201 -1.27 8.82 -46.42
N VAL A 202 -2.09 7.79 -46.60
CA VAL A 202 -2.61 6.85 -45.58
C VAL A 202 -3.91 7.32 -44.88
N LYS A 203 -4.97 7.39 -45.68
CA LYS A 203 -6.34 7.11 -45.20
C LYS A 203 -6.47 5.63 -44.86
#